data_AF-A0A101F5S9-F1
#
_entry.id   AF-A0A101F5S9-F1
#
_cell.length_a   1.000
_cell.length_b   1.000
_cell.length_c   1.000
_cell.angle_alpha   90.00
_cell.angle_beta   90.00
_cell.angle_gamma   90.00
#
_symmetry.space_group_name_H-M   'P 1'
#
loop_
_entity.id
_entity.type
_entity.pdbx_description
1 polymer ?
#
loop_
_entity_poly.entity_id
_entity_poly.type
_entity_poly.pdbx_seq_one_letter_code
_entity_poly.pdbx_strand_id
1 'polypeptide(L)'
;INIQAYEDDKGLAQVIIGGRPLVQGVHFYGLVAREDPASEAGYAGVYWEADGEPVQVEGGTLRGLMEMRGYTVGSEEVGFIPSIRNQLDTLAVTFADEFNAIHALIRRDDDGNLVLPHGLSTGSYDVDFFTFTDPNNEGAGTITVNPVILEDLNKIAAATGFLVDKPPTEGHYELITIEDGQQKQQKYVVWETGDGSNALALAQLKHELTMVLPGNEQPTGTFEDYYRAVIGQLGVAGQEARRMVENQELLVSQLQNNRESVSGVSLDEEMVNMIRFQHAYNAAARMVTVIDEMLDRIINQMGLVGR
;
A
#
# COMPACT_ATOMS: atom_id res chain seq x y z
N ILE A 1 15.06 9.25 4.50
CA ILE A 1 15.58 8.04 5.18
C ILE A 1 15.98 8.45 6.58
N ASN A 2 15.74 7.62 7.59
CA ASN A 2 16.18 7.90 8.95
C ASN A 2 17.71 7.74 9.04
N ILE A 3 18.41 8.74 9.55
CA ILE A 3 19.87 8.74 9.71
C ILE A 3 20.23 9.15 11.13
N GLN A 4 21.31 8.60 11.64
CA GLN A 4 21.97 9.08 12.85
C GLN A 4 23.27 9.75 12.45
N ALA A 5 23.50 10.97 12.92
CA ALA A 5 24.72 11.70 12.63
C ALA A 5 25.39 12.16 13.92
N TYR A 6 26.70 11.98 14.03
CA TYR A 6 27.52 12.53 15.10
C TYR A 6 28.89 12.94 14.58
N GLU A 7 29.58 13.75 15.35
CA GLU A 7 30.94 14.22 15.06
C GLU A 7 31.92 13.48 15.97
N ASP A 8 33.04 13.00 15.43
CA ASP A 8 34.08 12.34 16.21
C ASP A 8 34.99 13.36 16.93
N ASP A 9 35.89 12.87 17.79
CA ASP A 9 36.83 13.71 18.56
C ASP A 9 37.80 14.53 17.68
N LYS A 10 37.84 14.26 16.37
CA LYS A 10 38.68 14.95 15.37
C LYS A 10 37.87 15.90 14.47
N GLY A 11 36.59 16.10 14.76
CA GLY A 11 35.71 16.97 13.98
C GLY A 11 35.20 16.33 12.68
N LEU A 12 35.31 15.01 12.53
CA LEU A 12 34.85 14.31 11.35
C LEU A 12 33.43 13.79 11.56
N ALA A 13 32.55 14.07 10.60
CA ALA A 13 31.19 13.59 10.62
C ALA A 13 31.11 12.07 10.37
N GLN A 14 30.27 11.41 11.14
CA GLN A 14 29.83 10.04 10.92
C GLN A 14 28.32 10.02 10.74
N VAL A 15 27.86 9.38 9.66
CA VAL A 15 26.44 9.22 9.33
C VAL A 15 26.14 7.74 9.24
N ILE A 16 25.12 7.29 9.96
CA ILE A 16 24.74 5.88 10.13
C ILE A 16 23.29 5.69 9.68
N ILE A 17 23.04 4.57 9.00
CA ILE A 17 21.72 4.10 8.59
C ILE A 17 21.58 2.65 9.03
N GLY A 18 20.51 2.31 9.76
CA GLY A 18 20.25 0.92 10.18
C GLY A 18 21.43 0.28 10.95
N GLY A 19 22.13 1.06 11.78
CA GLY A 19 23.30 0.62 12.54
C GLY A 19 24.62 0.52 11.75
N ARG A 20 24.63 0.82 10.45
CA ARG A 20 25.82 0.78 9.59
C ARG A 20 26.24 2.17 9.08
N PRO A 21 27.55 2.49 9.04
CA PRO A 21 28.02 3.79 8.58
C PRO A 21 27.79 3.94 7.07
N LEU A 22 27.08 5.00 6.68
CA LEU A 22 27.03 5.50 5.30
C LEU A 22 28.23 6.40 5.01
N VAL A 23 28.59 7.25 5.98
CA VAL A 23 29.76 8.13 5.91
C VAL A 23 30.55 7.97 7.20
N GLN A 24 31.86 7.80 7.09
CA GLN A 24 32.77 7.75 8.23
C GLN A 24 34.02 8.58 7.92
N GLY A 25 33.98 9.84 8.37
CA GLY A 25 35.00 10.83 8.04
C GLY A 25 35.11 11.04 6.53
N VAL A 26 36.22 10.59 5.94
CA VAL A 26 36.49 10.73 4.49
C VAL A 26 36.05 9.52 3.66
N HIS A 27 35.58 8.46 4.30
CA HIS A 27 35.08 7.27 3.63
C HIS A 27 33.57 7.33 3.47
N PHE A 28 33.07 6.87 2.33
CA PHE A 28 31.65 6.68 2.07
C PHE A 28 31.38 5.24 1.64
N TYR A 29 30.20 4.74 1.98
CA TYR A 29 29.72 3.41 1.63
C TYR A 29 28.49 3.58 0.75
N GLY A 30 28.54 3.07 -0.47
CA GLY A 30 27.47 3.23 -1.47
C GLY A 30 26.22 2.44 -1.14
N LEU A 31 25.08 2.97 -1.57
CA LEU A 31 23.80 2.26 -1.59
C LEU A 31 23.39 2.01 -3.05
N VAL A 32 22.85 0.83 -3.33
CA VAL A 32 22.37 0.45 -4.65
C VAL A 32 20.91 0.00 -4.56
N ALA A 33 20.10 0.46 -5.51
CA ALA A 33 18.76 -0.07 -5.71
C ALA A 33 18.86 -1.27 -6.66
N ARG A 34 18.33 -2.41 -6.23
CA ARG A 34 18.25 -3.63 -7.05
C ARG A 34 16.95 -4.34 -6.77
N GLU A 35 16.51 -5.13 -7.72
CA GLU A 35 15.37 -6.04 -7.53
C GLU A 35 15.63 -6.96 -6.34
N ASP A 36 14.61 -7.09 -5.49
CA ASP A 36 14.67 -7.99 -4.36
C ASP A 36 14.52 -9.43 -4.88
N PRO A 37 15.52 -10.30 -4.69
CA PRO A 37 15.48 -11.68 -5.19
C PRO A 37 14.29 -12.50 -4.65
N ALA A 38 13.71 -12.08 -3.52
CA ALA A 38 12.53 -12.72 -2.94
C ALA A 38 11.21 -12.20 -3.52
N SER A 39 11.24 -11.15 -4.34
CA SER A 39 10.04 -10.52 -4.89
C SER A 39 9.61 -11.15 -6.22
N GLU A 40 8.46 -11.81 -6.23
CA GLU A 40 7.84 -12.28 -7.48
C GLU A 40 7.30 -11.12 -8.31
N ALA A 41 6.89 -10.02 -7.66
CA ALA A 41 6.41 -8.80 -8.31
C ALA A 41 7.53 -7.85 -8.78
N GLY A 42 8.81 -8.20 -8.55
CA GLY A 42 9.96 -7.41 -8.99
C GLY A 42 10.18 -6.10 -8.22
N TYR A 43 9.81 -6.04 -6.94
CA TYR A 43 10.06 -4.85 -6.13
C TYR A 43 11.55 -4.57 -5.94
N ALA A 44 11.95 -3.33 -6.20
CA ALA A 44 13.31 -2.89 -5.89
C ALA A 44 13.48 -2.60 -4.39
N GLY A 45 14.46 -3.24 -3.77
CA GLY A 45 14.97 -2.91 -2.44
C GLY A 45 16.22 -2.02 -2.50
N VAL A 46 16.65 -1.53 -1.34
CA VAL A 46 17.90 -0.77 -1.20
C VAL A 46 18.90 -1.64 -0.45
N TYR A 47 20.10 -1.78 -1.00
CA TYR A 47 21.14 -2.66 -0.48
C TYR A 47 22.47 -1.92 -0.37
N TRP A 48 23.32 -2.38 0.54
CA TRP A 48 24.69 -1.91 0.65
C TRP A 48 25.49 -2.39 -0.56
N GLU A 49 26.21 -1.49 -1.24
CA GLU A 49 27.00 -1.83 -2.43
C GLU A 49 28.15 -2.80 -2.11
N ALA A 50 28.69 -2.70 -0.90
CA ALA A 50 29.88 -3.45 -0.49
C ALA A 50 29.66 -4.96 -0.30
N ASP A 51 28.53 -5.36 0.28
CA ASP A 51 28.23 -6.75 0.62
C ASP A 51 26.87 -7.24 0.10
N GLY A 52 26.03 -6.35 -0.44
CA GLY A 52 24.72 -6.68 -0.91
C GLY A 52 23.71 -6.97 0.20
N GLU A 53 23.97 -6.61 1.45
CA GLU A 53 22.98 -6.77 2.53
C GLU A 53 21.88 -5.70 2.42
N PRO A 54 20.61 -6.01 2.76
CA PRO A 54 19.52 -5.03 2.69
C PRO A 54 19.72 -3.90 3.70
N VAL A 55 19.39 -2.68 3.28
CA VAL A 55 19.39 -1.50 4.15
C VAL A 55 18.11 -1.49 4.97
N GLN A 56 18.23 -1.41 6.29
CA GLN A 56 17.10 -1.22 7.18
C GLN A 56 16.60 0.24 7.10
N VAL A 57 15.54 0.44 6.34
CA VAL A 57 14.87 1.73 6.18
C VAL A 57 13.69 1.79 7.14
N GLU A 58 13.83 2.51 8.24
CA GLU A 58 12.78 2.60 9.27
C GLU A 58 11.88 3.85 9.14
N GLY A 59 12.31 4.85 8.37
CA GLY A 59 11.57 6.11 8.31
C GLY A 59 11.99 7.08 7.21
N GLY A 60 11.24 8.19 7.16
CA GLY A 60 11.35 9.23 6.15
C GLY A 60 10.74 8.85 4.80
N THR A 61 10.98 9.69 3.79
CA THR A 61 10.35 9.58 2.46
C THR A 61 10.55 8.23 1.78
N LEU A 62 11.77 7.67 1.85
CA LEU A 62 12.05 6.36 1.25
C LEU A 62 11.19 5.25 1.87
N ARG A 63 11.04 5.24 3.20
CA ARG A 63 10.18 4.25 3.86
C ARG A 63 8.73 4.41 3.40
N GLY A 64 8.22 5.63 3.40
CA GLY A 64 6.85 5.90 2.94
C GLY A 64 6.61 5.49 1.48
N LEU A 65 7.59 5.71 0.59
CA LEU A 65 7.51 5.24 -0.80
C LEU A 65 7.49 3.70 -0.89
N MET A 66 8.32 3.01 -0.09
CA MET A 66 8.32 1.55 -0.05
C MET A 66 6.99 1.01 0.49
N GLU A 67 6.45 1.59 1.56
CA GLU A 67 5.16 1.18 2.13
C GLU A 67 3.98 1.45 1.18
N MET A 68 4.03 2.53 0.40
CA MET A 68 3.00 2.80 -0.60
C MET A 68 3.11 1.86 -1.80
N ARG A 69 4.29 1.77 -2.41
CA ARG A 69 4.54 0.99 -3.62
C ARG A 69 4.40 -0.52 -3.39
N GLY A 70 4.91 -1.00 -2.27
CA GLY A 70 5.12 -2.41 -2.00
C GLY A 70 6.59 -2.78 -1.78
N TYR A 71 6.82 -3.76 -0.91
CA TYR A 71 8.09 -4.42 -0.65
C TYR A 71 7.83 -5.85 -0.15
N THR A 72 8.83 -6.72 -0.20
CA THR A 72 8.67 -8.12 0.20
C THR A 72 9.15 -8.32 1.64
N VAL A 73 8.42 -9.14 2.40
CA VAL A 73 8.87 -9.68 3.69
C VAL A 73 8.79 -11.20 3.60
N GLY A 74 9.94 -11.87 3.49
CA GLY A 74 9.97 -13.30 3.17
C GLY A 74 9.49 -13.52 1.74
N SER A 75 8.37 -14.24 1.57
CA SER A 75 7.68 -14.42 0.29
C SER A 75 6.41 -13.59 0.14
N GLU A 76 6.06 -12.77 1.15
CA GLU A 76 4.81 -12.01 1.15
C GLU A 76 5.01 -10.59 0.62
N GLU A 77 4.12 -10.18 -0.30
CA GLU A 77 4.03 -8.82 -0.78
C GLU A 77 3.30 -7.94 0.26
N VAL A 78 4.00 -6.93 0.78
CA VAL A 78 3.48 -6.01 1.79
C VAL A 78 3.48 -4.59 1.26
N GLY A 79 2.39 -3.88 1.49
CA GLY A 79 2.28 -2.46 1.14
C GLY A 79 0.84 -2.03 0.94
N PHE A 80 0.64 -0.74 0.79
CA PHE A 80 -0.69 -0.16 0.64
C PHE A 80 -1.28 -0.39 -0.77
N ILE A 81 -0.51 -0.14 -1.83
CA ILE A 81 -0.98 -0.45 -3.20
C ILE A 81 -1.18 -1.97 -3.39
N PRO A 82 -0.23 -2.84 -2.97
CA PRO A 82 -0.44 -4.27 -2.96
C PRO A 82 -1.72 -4.73 -2.28
N SER A 83 -2.03 -4.20 -1.10
CA SER A 83 -3.22 -4.62 -0.36
C SER A 83 -4.51 -4.22 -1.07
N ILE A 84 -4.58 -3.01 -1.63
CA ILE A 84 -5.73 -2.57 -2.43
C ILE A 84 -5.85 -3.40 -3.71
N ARG A 85 -4.73 -3.72 -4.38
CA ARG A 85 -4.72 -4.59 -5.57
C ARG A 85 -5.31 -5.95 -5.23
N ASN A 86 -4.81 -6.60 -4.18
CA ASN A 86 -5.30 -7.91 -3.75
C ASN A 86 -6.79 -7.87 -3.36
N GLN A 87 -7.27 -6.80 -2.72
CA GLN A 87 -8.71 -6.65 -2.44
C GLN A 87 -9.55 -6.56 -3.73
N LEU A 88 -9.07 -5.83 -4.74
CA LEU A 88 -9.75 -5.74 -6.04
C LEU A 88 -9.68 -7.06 -6.81
N ASP A 89 -8.57 -7.78 -6.71
CA ASP A 89 -8.40 -9.10 -7.30
C ASP A 89 -9.37 -10.09 -6.65
N THR A 90 -9.48 -10.13 -5.33
CA THR A 90 -10.49 -10.92 -4.61
C THR A 90 -11.89 -10.59 -5.08
N LEU A 91 -12.25 -9.31 -5.19
CA LEU A 91 -13.57 -8.91 -5.68
C LEU A 91 -13.86 -9.46 -7.08
N ALA A 92 -12.89 -9.35 -8.00
CA ALA A 92 -13.06 -9.74 -9.39
C ALA A 92 -13.10 -11.27 -9.56
N VAL A 93 -12.20 -11.99 -8.89
CA VAL A 93 -12.11 -13.46 -8.93
C VAL A 93 -13.36 -14.06 -8.31
N THR A 94 -13.77 -13.63 -7.11
CA THR A 94 -15.02 -14.12 -6.49
C THR A 94 -16.23 -13.82 -7.37
N PHE A 95 -16.28 -12.65 -8.01
CA PHE A 95 -17.37 -12.36 -8.95
C PHE A 95 -17.37 -13.34 -10.14
N ALA A 96 -16.20 -13.58 -10.76
CA ALA A 96 -16.09 -14.49 -11.88
C ALA A 96 -16.46 -15.93 -11.50
N ASP A 97 -16.01 -16.40 -10.34
CA ASP A 97 -16.30 -17.73 -9.82
C ASP A 97 -17.80 -17.90 -9.50
N GLU A 98 -18.41 -16.95 -8.81
CA GLU A 98 -19.84 -17.02 -8.50
C GLU A 98 -20.71 -16.87 -9.77
N PHE A 99 -20.29 -16.03 -10.71
CA PHE A 99 -20.95 -15.92 -12.00
C PHE A 99 -20.85 -17.23 -12.77
N ASN A 100 -19.67 -17.84 -12.82
CA ASN A 100 -19.45 -19.13 -13.45
C ASN A 100 -20.24 -20.24 -12.77
N ALA A 101 -20.33 -20.23 -11.43
CA ALA A 101 -21.10 -21.22 -10.69
C ALA A 101 -22.60 -21.16 -11.08
N ILE A 102 -23.16 -19.96 -11.24
CA ILE A 102 -24.53 -19.79 -11.71
C ILE A 102 -24.64 -20.08 -13.22
N HIS A 103 -23.68 -19.66 -14.03
CA HIS A 103 -23.68 -19.89 -15.49
C HIS A 103 -23.53 -21.38 -15.85
N ALA A 104 -22.71 -22.13 -15.12
CA ALA A 104 -22.45 -23.55 -15.32
C ALA A 104 -23.61 -24.44 -14.84
N LEU A 105 -24.56 -23.89 -14.07
CA LEU A 105 -25.75 -24.57 -13.59
C LEU A 105 -26.97 -24.13 -14.40
N ILE A 106 -27.88 -25.05 -14.73
CA ILE A 106 -28.94 -25.45 -13.78
C ILE A 106 -29.31 -26.92 -14.04
N ARG A 107 -29.11 -27.78 -13.03
CA ARG A 107 -29.90 -29.00 -12.83
C ARG A 107 -30.58 -28.88 -11.47
N ARG A 108 -31.89 -29.08 -11.44
CA ARG A 108 -32.60 -29.42 -10.20
C ARG A 108 -32.54 -30.94 -10.03
N ASP A 109 -32.25 -31.42 -8.83
CA ASP A 109 -32.53 -32.82 -8.51
C ASP A 109 -34.05 -33.06 -8.51
N ASP A 110 -34.45 -34.32 -8.37
CA ASP A 110 -35.87 -34.74 -8.34
C ASP A 110 -36.64 -34.10 -7.15
N ASP A 111 -35.96 -33.51 -6.17
CA ASP A 111 -36.51 -32.79 -5.01
C ASP A 111 -36.54 -31.25 -5.21
N GLY A 112 -36.04 -30.75 -6.35
CA GLY A 112 -36.04 -29.33 -6.69
C GLY A 112 -34.85 -28.53 -6.18
N ASN A 113 -33.85 -29.15 -5.55
CA ASN A 113 -32.63 -28.49 -5.06
C ASN A 113 -31.62 -28.27 -6.19
N LEU A 114 -30.80 -27.22 -6.06
CA LEU A 114 -29.72 -26.92 -7.00
C LEU A 114 -28.58 -27.94 -6.83
N VAL A 115 -28.22 -28.66 -7.91
CA VAL A 115 -27.09 -29.61 -7.89
C VAL A 115 -25.90 -29.02 -8.64
N LEU A 116 -24.86 -28.60 -7.91
CA LEU A 116 -23.60 -28.11 -8.46
C LEU A 116 -23.03 -29.10 -9.50
N PRO A 117 -22.53 -28.64 -10.66
CA PRO A 117 -21.92 -29.50 -11.66
C PRO A 117 -20.44 -29.67 -11.30
N HIS A 118 -20.13 -30.06 -10.08
CA HIS A 118 -18.77 -30.48 -9.77
C HIS A 118 -18.64 -31.96 -10.14
N GLY A 119 -18.19 -32.21 -11.37
CA GLY A 119 -17.46 -33.45 -11.70
C GLY A 119 -18.16 -34.51 -12.54
N LEU A 120 -19.23 -34.22 -13.30
CA LEU A 120 -19.97 -35.27 -14.03
C LEU A 120 -20.36 -34.92 -15.48
N SER A 121 -19.45 -35.29 -16.38
CA SER A 121 -19.65 -35.70 -17.79
C SER A 121 -20.47 -34.81 -18.74
N THR A 122 -19.73 -34.06 -19.56
CA THR A 122 -19.86 -33.91 -21.03
C THR A 122 -21.25 -33.59 -21.60
N GLY A 123 -21.58 -32.30 -21.66
CA GLY A 123 -22.56 -31.74 -22.60
C GLY A 123 -21.99 -30.51 -23.30
N SER A 124 -22.57 -30.07 -24.41
CA SER A 124 -22.06 -28.95 -25.24
C SER A 124 -22.18 -27.56 -24.57
N TYR A 125 -22.82 -27.49 -23.40
CA TYR A 125 -23.21 -26.25 -22.70
C TYR A 125 -22.63 -26.14 -21.28
N ASP A 126 -21.80 -27.09 -20.85
CA ASP A 126 -21.03 -27.04 -19.59
C ASP A 126 -19.75 -26.23 -19.82
N VAL A 127 -19.92 -24.93 -19.98
CA VAL A 127 -18.82 -23.98 -20.20
C VAL A 127 -18.91 -22.81 -19.23
N ASP A 128 -17.78 -22.52 -18.59
CA ASP A 128 -17.65 -21.32 -17.76
C ASP A 128 -17.78 -20.06 -18.63
N PHE A 129 -18.40 -19.01 -18.07
CA PHE A 129 -18.51 -17.74 -18.76
C PHE A 129 -17.17 -16.99 -18.80
N PHE A 130 -16.50 -16.97 -17.64
CA PHE A 130 -15.17 -16.41 -17.47
C PHE A 130 -14.12 -17.52 -17.40
N THR A 131 -12.98 -17.29 -18.03
CA THR A 131 -11.79 -18.16 -17.94
C THR A 131 -10.60 -17.34 -17.48
N PHE A 132 -9.68 -17.99 -16.78
CA PHE A 132 -8.45 -17.36 -16.31
C PHE A 132 -7.30 -17.75 -17.24
N THR A 133 -6.52 -16.74 -17.64
CA THR A 133 -5.28 -16.94 -18.40
C THR A 133 -4.14 -17.47 -17.53
N ASP A 134 -4.23 -17.25 -16.22
CA ASP A 134 -3.35 -17.81 -15.21
C ASP A 134 -3.97 -19.10 -14.64
N PRO A 135 -3.24 -20.23 -14.63
CA PRO A 135 -3.74 -21.51 -14.11
C PRO A 135 -4.04 -21.52 -12.61
N ASN A 136 -3.58 -20.53 -11.84
CA ASN A 136 -3.88 -20.39 -10.42
C ASN A 136 -5.17 -19.59 -10.15
N ASN A 137 -5.85 -19.09 -11.21
CA ASN A 137 -7.03 -18.22 -11.11
C ASN A 137 -6.79 -16.96 -10.27
N GLU A 138 -5.57 -16.44 -10.30
CA GLU A 138 -5.19 -15.27 -9.51
C GLU A 138 -5.33 -13.99 -10.33
N GLY A 139 -5.94 -12.97 -9.72
CA GLY A 139 -5.90 -11.60 -10.22
C GLY A 139 -6.99 -11.21 -11.22
N ALA A 140 -7.51 -9.99 -11.08
CA ALA A 140 -8.50 -9.43 -11.98
C ALA A 140 -8.00 -9.32 -13.43
N GLY A 141 -6.69 -9.13 -13.61
CA GLY A 141 -6.06 -8.96 -14.92
C GLY A 141 -5.99 -10.23 -15.77
N THR A 142 -6.25 -11.40 -15.17
CA THR A 142 -6.16 -12.70 -15.86
C THR A 142 -7.52 -13.18 -16.37
N ILE A 143 -8.61 -12.51 -15.93
CA ILE A 143 -9.99 -12.83 -16.28
C ILE A 143 -10.28 -12.47 -17.73
N THR A 144 -10.83 -13.43 -18.47
CA THR A 144 -11.25 -13.29 -19.86
C THR A 144 -12.63 -13.92 -20.04
N VAL A 145 -13.40 -13.48 -21.04
CA VAL A 145 -14.60 -14.20 -21.46
C VAL A 145 -14.17 -15.46 -22.20
N ASN A 146 -14.81 -16.59 -21.90
CA ASN A 146 -14.49 -17.87 -22.51
C ASN A 146 -14.58 -17.78 -24.05
N PRO A 147 -13.49 -18.08 -24.78
CA PRO A 147 -13.47 -18.01 -26.24
C PRO A 147 -14.57 -18.87 -26.90
N VAL A 148 -14.95 -19.98 -26.27
CA VAL A 148 -15.98 -20.89 -26.78
C VAL A 148 -17.36 -20.20 -26.83
N ILE A 149 -17.64 -19.28 -25.91
CA ILE A 149 -18.86 -18.48 -25.88
C ILE A 149 -18.79 -17.36 -26.92
N LEU A 150 -17.61 -16.78 -27.15
CA LEU A 150 -17.42 -15.75 -28.18
C LEU A 150 -17.62 -16.31 -29.59
N GLU A 151 -17.26 -17.58 -29.81
CA GLU A 151 -17.49 -18.29 -31.06
C GLU A 151 -18.96 -18.70 -31.25
N ASP A 152 -19.66 -19.04 -30.15
CA ASP A 152 -21.07 -19.43 -30.17
C ASP A 152 -21.83 -18.88 -28.96
N LEU A 153 -22.56 -17.78 -29.18
CA LEU A 153 -23.37 -17.12 -28.16
C LEU A 153 -24.54 -17.99 -27.67
N ASN A 154 -24.91 -19.08 -28.37
CA ASN A 154 -25.92 -20.01 -27.89
C ASN A 154 -25.45 -20.81 -26.66
N LYS A 155 -24.16 -20.71 -26.31
CA LYS A 155 -23.59 -21.31 -25.10
C LYS A 155 -23.70 -20.42 -23.87
N ILE A 156 -24.33 -19.25 -23.99
CA ILE A 156 -24.72 -18.46 -22.83
C ILE A 156 -25.93 -19.13 -22.17
N ALA A 157 -25.73 -19.66 -20.97
CA ALA A 157 -26.75 -20.38 -20.22
C ALA A 157 -27.76 -19.41 -19.58
N ALA A 158 -28.70 -18.89 -20.37
CA ALA A 158 -29.74 -17.97 -19.86
C ALA A 158 -30.95 -18.67 -19.21
N ALA A 159 -31.17 -19.95 -19.53
CA ALA A 159 -32.30 -20.76 -19.11
C ALA A 159 -31.89 -21.91 -18.19
N THR A 160 -32.82 -22.40 -17.37
CA THR A 160 -32.64 -23.63 -16.58
C THR A 160 -32.84 -24.86 -17.46
N GLY A 161 -31.95 -25.83 -17.35
CA GLY A 161 -32.20 -27.19 -17.85
C GLY A 161 -32.98 -28.02 -16.84
N PHE A 162 -34.01 -28.74 -17.29
CA PHE A 162 -34.74 -29.71 -16.48
C PHE A 162 -34.42 -31.14 -16.90
N LEU A 163 -34.22 -32.02 -15.92
CA LEU A 163 -33.98 -33.44 -16.16
C LEU A 163 -35.30 -34.18 -16.36
N VAL A 164 -35.38 -34.95 -17.44
CA VAL A 164 -36.52 -35.83 -17.71
C VAL A 164 -36.04 -37.22 -18.10
N ASP A 165 -36.85 -38.24 -17.76
CA ASP A 165 -36.53 -39.66 -18.05
C ASP A 165 -36.75 -40.05 -19.51
N LYS A 166 -37.56 -39.28 -20.24
CA LYS A 166 -37.93 -39.54 -21.62
C LYS A 166 -37.76 -38.28 -22.46
N PRO A 167 -37.27 -38.38 -23.70
CA PRO A 167 -37.12 -37.22 -24.54
C PRO A 167 -38.51 -36.60 -24.83
N PRO A 168 -38.62 -35.27 -24.86
CA PRO A 168 -39.87 -34.61 -25.21
C PRO A 168 -40.22 -34.88 -26.69
N THR A 169 -41.52 -34.81 -27.01
CA THR A 169 -42.03 -35.03 -28.38
C THR A 169 -41.60 -33.90 -29.33
N GLU A 170 -41.41 -32.69 -28.81
CA GLU A 170 -40.99 -31.49 -29.54
C GLU A 170 -40.04 -30.66 -28.67
N GLY A 171 -39.19 -29.82 -29.30
CA GLY A 171 -38.22 -28.98 -28.61
C GLY A 171 -36.79 -29.53 -28.62
N HIS A 172 -35.84 -28.69 -28.19
CA HIS A 172 -34.44 -29.09 -28.07
C HIS A 172 -34.22 -29.86 -26.77
N TYR A 173 -33.49 -30.97 -26.85
CA TYR A 173 -33.03 -31.73 -25.70
C TYR A 173 -31.62 -32.25 -25.95
N GLU A 174 -30.88 -32.47 -24.86
CA GLU A 174 -29.57 -33.11 -24.89
C GLU A 174 -29.58 -34.36 -24.00
N LEU A 175 -29.04 -35.46 -24.50
CA LEU A 175 -28.84 -36.68 -23.71
C LEU A 175 -27.55 -36.53 -22.89
N ILE A 176 -27.68 -36.64 -21.58
CA ILE A 176 -26.55 -36.58 -20.65
C ILE A 176 -26.42 -37.90 -19.89
N THR A 177 -25.21 -38.20 -19.44
CA THR A 177 -24.97 -39.32 -18.52
C THR A 177 -24.65 -38.75 -17.15
N ILE A 178 -25.47 -39.08 -16.16
CA ILE A 178 -25.23 -38.77 -14.75
C ILE A 178 -24.61 -40.01 -14.13
N GLU A 179 -23.43 -39.85 -13.53
CA GLU A 179 -22.78 -40.91 -12.75
C GLU A 179 -22.94 -40.61 -11.26
N ASP A 180 -23.57 -41.51 -10.52
CA ASP A 180 -23.63 -41.47 -9.06
C ASP A 180 -22.92 -42.72 -8.52
N GLY A 181 -21.67 -42.53 -8.11
CA GLY A 181 -20.76 -43.63 -7.74
C GLY A 181 -20.50 -44.60 -8.91
N GLN A 182 -20.96 -45.85 -8.79
CA GLN A 182 -20.82 -46.89 -9.82
C GLN A 182 -22.04 -46.95 -10.77
N GLN A 183 -23.10 -46.18 -10.51
CA GLN A 183 -24.32 -46.21 -11.32
C GLN A 183 -24.31 -45.09 -12.35
N LYS A 184 -24.44 -45.45 -13.64
CA LYS A 184 -24.62 -44.50 -14.73
C LYS A 184 -26.08 -44.47 -15.13
N GLN A 185 -26.71 -43.30 -15.08
CA GLN A 185 -28.07 -43.07 -15.54
C GLN A 185 -28.06 -42.12 -16.72
N GLN A 186 -28.85 -42.45 -17.74
CA GLN A 186 -29.08 -41.56 -18.88
C GLN A 186 -30.33 -40.73 -18.60
N LYS A 187 -30.18 -39.40 -18.71
CA LYS A 187 -31.27 -38.43 -18.56
C LYS A 187 -31.25 -37.48 -19.75
N TYR A 188 -32.39 -36.85 -20.01
CA TYR A 188 -32.50 -35.80 -21.03
C TYR A 188 -32.60 -34.45 -20.34
N VAL A 189 -31.80 -33.48 -20.77
CA VAL A 189 -31.95 -32.08 -20.38
C VAL A 189 -32.87 -31.40 -21.37
N VAL A 190 -33.88 -30.71 -20.88
CA VAL A 190 -34.84 -29.93 -21.69
C VAL A 190 -34.81 -28.48 -21.23
N TRP A 191 -34.87 -27.57 -22.19
CA TRP A 191 -34.98 -26.13 -21.94
C TRP A 191 -36.27 -25.60 -22.53
N GLU A 192 -36.97 -24.78 -21.77
CA GLU A 192 -38.20 -24.14 -22.23
C GLU A 192 -37.86 -22.85 -22.98
N THR A 193 -38.47 -22.67 -24.15
CA THR A 193 -38.29 -21.42 -24.91
C THR A 193 -38.89 -20.26 -24.12
N GLY A 194 -38.08 -19.22 -23.89
CA GLY A 194 -38.49 -18.06 -23.10
C GLY A 194 -38.24 -18.18 -21.60
N ASP A 195 -37.64 -19.28 -21.13
CA ASP A 195 -37.13 -19.36 -19.77
C ASP A 195 -35.90 -18.46 -19.60
N GLY A 196 -35.99 -17.53 -18.65
CA GLY A 196 -34.93 -16.62 -18.26
C GLY A 196 -34.51 -16.78 -16.79
N SER A 197 -34.83 -17.93 -16.19
CA SER A 197 -34.57 -18.21 -14.77
C SER A 197 -33.08 -18.14 -14.41
N ASN A 198 -32.16 -18.62 -15.26
CA ASN A 198 -30.74 -18.50 -14.96
C ASN A 198 -30.24 -17.05 -15.10
N ALA A 199 -30.73 -16.34 -16.13
CA ALA A 199 -30.46 -14.91 -16.27
C ALA A 199 -30.98 -14.10 -15.07
N LEU A 200 -32.12 -14.51 -14.49
CA LEU A 200 -32.64 -13.93 -13.25
C LEU A 200 -31.74 -14.26 -12.05
N ALA A 201 -31.24 -15.49 -11.93
CA ALA A 201 -30.29 -15.88 -10.88
C ALA A 201 -28.98 -15.07 -10.97
N LEU A 202 -28.44 -14.89 -12.18
CA LEU A 202 -27.28 -14.03 -12.43
C LEU A 202 -27.56 -12.57 -12.06
N ALA A 203 -28.77 -12.06 -12.31
CA ALA A 203 -29.14 -10.71 -11.88
C ALA A 203 -29.26 -10.61 -10.35
N GLN A 204 -29.72 -11.67 -9.69
CA GLN A 204 -29.83 -11.76 -8.23
C GLN A 204 -28.48 -11.85 -7.53
N LEU A 205 -27.43 -12.35 -8.21
CA LEU A 205 -26.06 -12.42 -7.68
C LEU A 205 -25.57 -11.09 -7.08
N LYS A 206 -25.98 -9.95 -7.67
CA LYS A 206 -25.66 -8.61 -7.12
C LYS A 206 -26.10 -8.43 -5.66
N HIS A 207 -27.17 -9.12 -5.25
CA HIS A 207 -27.78 -9.01 -3.94
C HIS A 207 -27.39 -10.15 -2.99
N GLU A 208 -26.63 -11.13 -3.47
CA GLU A 208 -26.17 -12.26 -2.66
C GLU A 208 -25.00 -11.87 -1.77
N LEU A 209 -24.94 -12.50 -0.59
CA LEU A 209 -23.90 -12.27 0.41
C LEU A 209 -22.71 -13.20 0.17
N THR A 210 -21.98 -12.97 -0.91
CA THR A 210 -20.86 -13.80 -1.36
C THR A 210 -19.50 -13.31 -0.85
N MET A 211 -19.41 -12.04 -0.42
CA MET A 211 -18.14 -11.43 -0.04
C MET A 211 -17.90 -11.45 1.47
N VAL A 212 -16.68 -11.83 1.86
CA VAL A 212 -16.19 -11.69 3.23
C VAL A 212 -15.76 -10.25 3.46
N LEU A 213 -16.48 -9.54 4.33
CA LEU A 213 -16.12 -8.16 4.68
C LEU A 213 -14.93 -8.14 5.66
N PRO A 214 -14.10 -7.09 5.63
CA PRO A 214 -12.98 -6.93 6.58
C PRO A 214 -13.43 -7.07 8.04
N GLY A 215 -12.83 -8.01 8.77
CA GLY A 215 -13.15 -8.30 10.17
C GLY A 215 -14.13 -9.45 10.40
N ASN A 216 -14.65 -10.06 9.32
CA ASN A 216 -15.51 -11.24 9.37
C ASN A 216 -14.77 -12.48 8.87
N GLU A 217 -15.17 -13.66 9.36
CA GLU A 217 -14.66 -14.96 8.90
C GLU A 217 -15.56 -15.60 7.84
N GLN A 218 -16.78 -15.07 7.65
CA GLN A 218 -17.80 -15.61 6.77
C GLN A 218 -18.27 -14.56 5.76
N PRO A 219 -18.83 -14.97 4.62
CA PRO A 219 -19.46 -14.07 3.67
C PRO A 219 -20.66 -13.37 4.32
N THR A 220 -20.63 -12.04 4.34
CA THR A 220 -21.68 -11.22 4.97
C THR A 220 -22.06 -10.00 4.15
N GLY A 221 -21.35 -9.72 3.05
CA GLY A 221 -21.56 -8.53 2.23
C GLY A 221 -21.82 -8.89 0.78
N THR A 222 -22.51 -8.01 0.08
CA THR A 222 -22.59 -8.05 -1.38
C THR A 222 -21.28 -7.57 -2.01
N PHE A 223 -21.11 -7.77 -3.31
CA PHE A 223 -20.01 -7.17 -4.09
C PHE A 223 -19.97 -5.64 -3.95
N GLU A 224 -21.13 -4.98 -3.90
CA GLU A 224 -21.22 -3.53 -3.72
C GLU A 224 -20.77 -3.11 -2.32
N ASP A 225 -21.15 -3.86 -1.28
CA ASP A 225 -20.72 -3.58 0.10
C ASP A 225 -19.22 -3.75 0.26
N TYR A 226 -18.64 -4.79 -0.34
CA TYR A 226 -17.20 -5.02 -0.32
C TYR A 226 -16.45 -3.87 -1.02
N TYR A 227 -16.87 -3.49 -2.23
CA TYR A 227 -16.25 -2.38 -2.95
C TYR A 227 -16.36 -1.04 -2.19
N ARG A 228 -17.52 -0.77 -1.57
CA ARG A 228 -17.70 0.39 -0.67
C ARG A 228 -16.78 0.34 0.54
N ALA A 229 -16.57 -0.84 1.13
CA ALA A 229 -15.64 -1.02 2.24
C ALA A 229 -14.19 -0.71 1.82
N VAL A 230 -13.75 -1.19 0.65
CA VAL A 230 -12.41 -0.88 0.10
C VAL A 230 -12.21 0.62 -0.10
N ILE A 231 -13.17 1.31 -0.75
CA ILE A 231 -13.10 2.78 -0.92
C ILE A 231 -13.16 3.49 0.44
N GLY A 232 -13.98 3.01 1.36
CA GLY A 232 -14.09 3.56 2.71
C GLY A 232 -12.77 3.50 3.46
N GLN A 233 -12.10 2.34 3.43
CA GLN A 233 -10.77 2.15 4.02
C GLN A 233 -9.74 3.08 3.39
N LEU A 234 -9.71 3.18 2.06
CA LEU A 234 -8.84 4.12 1.34
C LEU A 234 -9.08 5.57 1.79
N GLY A 235 -10.34 5.97 1.94
CA GLY A 235 -10.73 7.30 2.41
C GLY A 235 -10.24 7.57 3.83
N VAL A 236 -10.46 6.62 4.76
CA VAL A 236 -10.00 6.73 6.16
C VAL A 236 -8.48 6.79 6.24
N ALA A 237 -7.78 5.89 5.54
CA ALA A 237 -6.31 5.88 5.49
C ALA A 237 -5.75 7.20 4.92
N GLY A 238 -6.36 7.73 3.86
CA GLY A 238 -6.00 9.03 3.30
C GLY A 238 -6.23 10.20 4.26
N GLN A 239 -7.33 10.21 5.00
CA GLN A 239 -7.58 11.23 6.04
C GLN A 239 -6.61 11.11 7.21
N GLU A 240 -6.26 9.89 7.62
CA GLU A 240 -5.26 9.65 8.65
C GLU A 240 -3.87 10.13 8.22
N ALA A 241 -3.43 9.78 7.01
CA ALA A 241 -2.17 10.25 6.46
C ALA A 241 -2.08 11.78 6.40
N ARG A 242 -3.14 12.47 5.97
CA ARG A 242 -3.17 13.94 5.97
C ARG A 242 -3.03 14.53 7.36
N ARG A 243 -3.80 14.01 8.34
CA ARG A 243 -3.68 14.45 9.74
C ARG A 243 -2.28 14.22 10.30
N MET A 244 -1.64 13.10 9.97
CA MET A 244 -0.26 12.84 10.39
C MET A 244 0.73 13.84 9.79
N VAL A 245 0.59 14.17 8.50
CA VAL A 245 1.42 15.19 7.84
C VAL A 245 1.23 16.56 8.50
N GLU A 246 -0.02 17.01 8.69
CA GLU A 246 -0.33 18.29 9.35
C GLU A 246 0.26 18.37 10.77
N ASN A 247 0.12 17.30 11.55
CA ASN A 247 0.71 17.23 12.90
C ASN A 247 2.24 17.28 12.85
N GLN A 248 2.87 16.59 11.91
CA GLN A 248 4.32 16.56 11.76
C GLN A 248 4.87 17.93 11.32
N GLU A 249 4.18 18.62 10.41
CA GLU A 249 4.52 19.99 9.99
C GLU A 249 4.45 20.97 11.16
N LEU A 250 3.40 20.86 11.99
CA LEU A 250 3.27 21.68 13.20
C LEU A 250 4.44 21.45 14.17
N LEU A 251 4.81 20.18 14.42
CA LEU A 251 5.94 19.84 15.29
C LEU A 251 7.26 20.37 14.74
N VAL A 252 7.50 20.23 13.44
CA VAL A 252 8.71 20.76 12.78
C VAL A 252 8.76 22.28 12.91
N SER A 253 7.65 22.98 12.67
CA SER A 253 7.56 24.43 12.83
C SER A 253 7.86 24.87 14.27
N GLN A 254 7.30 24.19 15.27
CA GLN A 254 7.58 24.47 16.69
C GLN A 254 9.06 24.25 17.03
N LEU A 255 9.67 23.17 16.56
CA LEU A 255 11.09 22.89 16.79
C LEU A 255 11.99 23.91 16.08
N GLN A 256 11.62 24.34 14.87
CA GLN A 256 12.33 25.40 14.14
C GLN A 256 12.29 26.72 14.91
N ASN A 257 11.11 27.15 15.37
CA ASN A 257 10.96 28.35 16.18
C ASN A 257 11.76 28.27 17.49
N ASN A 258 11.75 27.12 18.16
CA ASN A 258 12.56 26.91 19.37
C ASN A 258 14.06 26.97 19.07
N ARG A 259 14.50 26.37 17.96
CA ARG A 259 15.90 26.42 17.52
C ARG A 259 16.32 27.84 17.18
N GLU A 260 15.48 28.61 16.50
CA GLU A 260 15.73 30.03 16.21
C GLU A 260 15.73 30.88 17.48
N SER A 261 14.91 30.56 18.48
CA SER A 261 14.93 31.26 19.78
C SER A 261 16.24 31.02 20.57
N VAL A 262 16.80 29.81 20.50
CA VAL A 262 18.05 29.46 21.22
C VAL A 262 19.31 29.82 20.43
N SER A 263 19.31 29.58 19.12
CA SER A 263 20.47 29.76 18.24
C SER A 263 20.42 31.04 17.40
N GLY A 264 19.28 31.74 17.39
CA GLY A 264 19.13 33.01 16.71
C GLY A 264 19.78 34.14 17.51
N VAL A 265 20.44 35.03 16.79
CA VAL A 265 21.06 36.23 17.33
C VAL A 265 20.07 37.38 17.21
N SER A 266 19.66 37.96 18.33
CA SER A 266 18.79 39.15 18.33
C SER A 266 19.63 40.39 17.99
N LEU A 267 19.38 41.02 16.85
CA LEU A 267 20.09 42.23 16.43
C LEU A 267 19.92 43.39 17.43
N ASP A 268 18.80 43.43 18.14
CA ASP A 268 18.54 44.45 19.15
C ASP A 268 19.36 44.19 20.43
N GLU A 269 19.49 42.93 20.87
CA GLU A 269 20.38 42.59 21.99
C GLU A 269 21.84 42.77 21.62
N GLU A 270 22.25 42.37 20.40
CA GLU A 270 23.59 42.64 19.89
C GLU A 270 23.87 44.14 19.77
N MET A 271 22.89 44.96 19.39
CA MET A 271 23.04 46.41 19.35
C MET A 271 23.17 47.01 20.76
N VAL A 272 22.37 46.55 21.72
CA VAL A 272 22.51 46.94 23.13
C VAL A 272 23.87 46.54 23.69
N ASN A 273 24.34 45.32 23.38
CA ASN A 273 25.66 44.84 23.76
C ASN A 273 26.77 45.67 23.08
N MET A 274 26.62 46.00 21.80
CA MET A 274 27.55 46.85 21.07
C MET A 274 27.63 48.25 21.68
N ILE A 275 26.49 48.88 22.00
CA ILE A 275 26.43 50.17 22.68
C ILE A 275 27.09 50.07 24.07
N ARG A 276 26.83 49.00 24.82
CA ARG A 276 27.46 48.75 26.12
C ARG A 276 28.96 48.59 26.02
N PHE A 277 29.47 47.80 25.07
CA PHE A 277 30.90 47.64 24.82
C PHE A 277 31.55 48.94 24.36
N GLN A 278 30.86 49.73 23.54
CA GLN A 278 31.34 51.04 23.11
C GLN A 278 31.41 52.03 24.28
N HIS A 279 30.43 52.06 25.19
CA HIS A 279 30.49 52.87 26.41
C HIS A 279 31.61 52.39 27.36
N ALA A 280 31.75 51.09 27.56
CA ALA A 280 32.82 50.52 28.38
C ALA A 280 34.21 50.86 27.81
N TYR A 281 34.38 50.77 26.49
CA TYR A 281 35.61 51.15 25.80
C TYR A 281 35.92 52.65 25.97
N ASN A 282 34.94 53.52 25.78
CA ASN A 282 35.09 54.96 25.98
C ASN A 282 35.43 55.31 27.44
N ALA A 283 34.82 54.63 28.41
CA ALA A 283 35.13 54.81 29.83
C ALA A 283 36.55 54.34 30.18
N ALA A 284 36.97 53.17 29.66
CA ALA A 284 38.33 52.66 29.80
C ALA A 284 39.36 53.60 29.17
N ALA A 285 39.08 54.15 27.98
CA ALA A 285 39.94 55.13 27.32
C ALA A 285 40.12 56.40 28.17
N ARG A 286 39.03 56.94 28.74
CA ARG A 286 39.13 58.08 29.68
C ARG A 286 39.90 57.73 30.94
N MET A 287 39.73 56.52 31.47
CA MET A 287 40.48 56.06 32.64
C MET A 287 41.98 55.97 32.33
N VAL A 288 42.35 55.52 31.14
CA VAL A 288 43.75 55.57 30.64
C VAL A 288 44.24 57.00 30.52
N THR A 289 43.44 57.93 29.99
CA THR A 289 43.80 59.36 29.93
C THR A 289 44.01 59.95 31.33
N VAL A 290 43.13 59.65 32.29
CA VAL A 290 43.27 60.14 33.68
C VAL A 290 44.50 59.52 34.34
N ILE A 291 44.81 58.24 34.07
CA ILE A 291 46.06 57.62 34.53
C ILE A 291 47.26 58.32 33.91
N ASP A 292 47.23 58.64 32.61
CA ASP A 292 48.29 59.38 31.91
C ASP A 292 48.50 60.77 32.52
N GLU A 293 47.42 61.50 32.82
CA GLU A 293 47.48 62.81 33.50
C GLU A 293 48.00 62.70 34.95
N MET A 294 47.60 61.65 35.69
CA MET A 294 48.12 61.40 37.03
C MET A 294 49.62 61.05 36.99
N LEU A 295 50.05 60.23 36.03
CA LEU A 295 51.46 59.89 35.82
C LEU A 295 52.26 61.13 35.43
N ASP A 296 51.75 61.96 34.53
CA ASP A 296 52.39 63.22 34.15
C ASP A 296 52.52 64.18 35.36
N ARG A 297 51.48 64.30 36.18
CA ARG A 297 51.53 65.09 37.43
C ARG A 297 52.57 64.56 38.41
N ILE A 298 52.63 63.24 38.62
CA ILE A 298 53.59 62.61 39.53
C ILE A 298 55.03 62.78 39.01
N ILE A 299 55.26 62.54 37.72
CA ILE A 299 56.60 62.52 37.13
C ILE A 299 57.11 63.95 36.89
N ASN A 300 56.31 64.80 36.24
CA ASN A 300 56.75 66.10 35.75
C ASN A 300 56.38 67.27 36.67
N GLN A 301 55.44 67.12 37.61
CA GLN A 301 54.99 68.23 38.46
C GLN A 301 55.20 68.06 39.97
N MET A 302 55.48 66.87 40.50
CA MET A 302 55.86 66.71 41.91
C MET A 302 57.36 66.92 42.19
N GLY A 303 58.21 66.92 41.16
CA GLY A 303 59.66 67.21 41.29
C GLY A 303 60.03 68.70 41.22
N LEU A 304 59.08 69.59 40.94
CA LEU A 304 59.31 71.04 40.83
C LEU A 304 59.07 71.73 42.17
N VAL A 305 60.00 71.56 43.12
CA VAL A 305 60.13 72.46 44.27
C VAL A 305 61.52 73.07 44.24
N GLY A 306 61.58 74.37 43.91
CA GLY A 306 62.82 75.14 43.90
C GLY A 306 62.90 76.14 42.75
N ARG A 307 62.08 77.19 42.81
CA ARG A 307 62.43 78.53 42.29
C ARG A 307 61.93 79.56 43.28
#